data_AF-A0A820R4G6-F1
#
_entry.id   AF-A0A820R4G6-F1
#
_cell.length_a   1.000
_cell.length_b   1.000
_cell.length_c   1.000
_cell.angle_alpha   90.00
_cell.angle_beta   90.00
_cell.angle_gamma   90.00
#
_symmetry.space_group_name_H-M   'P 1'
#
loop_
_entity.id
_entity.type
_entity.pdbx_description
1 polymer ?
#
loop_
_entity_poly.entity_id
_entity_poly.type
_entity_poly.pdbx_seq_one_letter_code
_entity_poly.pdbx_strand_id
1 'polypeptide(L)'
;MEYFSIDNGLHNKSNDISHIIYLDNNATTCEDKLVIESMINHLKCSNSFGNPSSSHLIGIKARDLIDEAREQVRNSINASYKNEIIFTSGGTESNNLAIQGILKFNLNKVQHIITSPFEHPSIENI
;
A
#
# COMPACT_ATOMS: atom_id res chain seq x y z
N MET A 1 8.55 14.56 -32.48
CA MET A 1 7.51 14.89 -33.48
C MET A 1 6.29 15.35 -32.70
N GLU A 2 5.87 16.58 -32.96
CA GLU A 2 4.78 17.30 -32.29
C GLU A 2 3.44 16.59 -32.44
N TYR A 3 2.60 16.70 -31.42
CA TYR A 3 1.14 16.61 -31.59
C TYR A 3 0.52 17.83 -30.94
N PHE A 4 0.43 18.92 -31.71
CA PHE A 4 -0.60 19.93 -31.52
C PHE A 4 -1.66 19.70 -32.59
N SER A 5 -2.80 19.14 -32.19
CA SER A 5 -4.02 19.19 -32.98
C SER A 5 -5.13 19.74 -32.09
N ILE A 6 -5.60 20.94 -32.44
CA ILE A 6 -6.76 21.58 -31.85
C ILE A 6 -7.97 20.90 -32.47
N ASP A 7 -8.70 20.07 -31.73
CA ASP A 7 -9.98 19.53 -32.17
C ASP A 7 -11.14 20.28 -31.49
N ASN A 8 -11.81 21.09 -32.30
CA ASN A 8 -13.11 21.69 -32.03
C ASN A 8 -14.18 20.63 -32.29
N GLY A 9 -14.86 20.11 -31.26
CA GLY A 9 -15.97 19.20 -31.49
C GLY A 9 -16.54 18.55 -30.24
N LEU A 10 -17.53 19.22 -29.63
CA LEU A 10 -18.44 18.60 -28.68
C LEU A 10 -19.16 17.40 -29.34
N HIS A 11 -19.28 16.31 -28.58
CA HIS A 11 -20.02 15.07 -28.85
C HIS A 11 -19.35 13.98 -29.73
N ASN A 12 -18.49 13.19 -29.08
CA ASN A 12 -18.50 11.72 -29.17
C ASN A 12 -17.85 11.13 -27.91
N LYS A 13 -18.65 10.59 -26.98
CA LYS A 13 -18.14 9.90 -25.79
C LYS A 13 -17.68 8.49 -26.19
N SER A 14 -16.49 8.37 -26.75
CA SER A 14 -15.73 7.13 -26.67
C SER A 14 -15.36 6.89 -25.21
N ASN A 15 -15.45 5.64 -24.72
CA ASN A 15 -14.88 5.23 -23.41
C ASN A 15 -13.33 5.24 -23.44
N ASP A 16 -12.74 6.17 -24.20
CA ASP A 16 -11.30 6.26 -24.36
C ASP A 16 -10.72 7.11 -23.22
N ILE A 17 -9.94 6.44 -22.38
CA ILE A 17 -9.26 7.07 -21.24
C ILE A 17 -8.08 7.94 -21.68
N SER A 18 -7.66 7.88 -22.94
CA SER A 18 -6.48 8.57 -23.48
C SER A 18 -6.53 10.10 -23.37
N HIS A 19 -7.73 10.67 -23.22
CA HIS A 19 -7.97 12.12 -23.09
C HIS A 19 -8.55 12.53 -21.73
N ILE A 20 -8.57 11.64 -20.74
CA ILE A 20 -9.09 11.94 -19.39
C ILE A 20 -8.02 12.66 -18.57
N ILE A 21 -8.38 13.82 -18.00
CA ILE A 21 -7.59 14.47 -16.96
C ILE A 21 -8.01 13.87 -15.62
N TYR A 22 -7.14 13.06 -15.02
CA TYR A 22 -7.37 12.45 -13.71
C TYR A 22 -6.96 13.39 -12.58
N LEU A 23 -7.91 13.82 -11.75
CA LEU A 23 -7.71 14.76 -10.64
C LEU A 23 -8.22 14.19 -9.30
N ASP A 24 -8.16 12.86 -9.13
CA ASP A 24 -8.68 12.16 -7.94
C ASP A 24 -7.61 11.29 -7.24
N ASN A 25 -6.37 11.78 -7.19
CA ASN A 25 -5.24 11.06 -6.57
C ASN A 25 -5.43 10.78 -5.06
N ASN A 26 -6.40 11.42 -4.41
CA ASN A 26 -6.75 11.14 -3.02
C ASN A 26 -7.54 9.84 -2.86
N ALA A 27 -8.26 9.39 -3.90
CA ALA A 27 -8.96 8.10 -3.88
C ALA A 27 -8.00 6.94 -4.15
N THR A 28 -7.14 7.08 -5.18
CA THR A 28 -6.03 6.17 -5.47
C THR A 28 -5.04 6.83 -6.43
N THR A 29 -3.85 6.28 -6.56
CA THR A 29 -2.80 6.80 -7.44
C THR A 29 -2.44 5.79 -8.51
N CYS A 30 -2.22 6.26 -9.75
CA CYS A 30 -1.61 5.42 -10.78
C CYS A 30 -0.20 5.01 -10.36
N GLU A 31 0.14 3.73 -10.52
CA GLU A 31 1.42 3.19 -10.11
C GLU A 31 2.56 3.73 -10.98
N ASP A 32 3.69 4.07 -10.34
CA ASP A 32 4.91 4.42 -11.05
C ASP A 32 5.43 3.20 -11.85
N LYS A 33 5.95 3.45 -13.06
CA LYS A 33 6.48 2.39 -13.94
C LYS A 33 7.52 1.51 -13.23
N LEU A 34 8.37 2.10 -12.40
CA LEU A 34 9.40 1.38 -11.64
C LEU A 34 8.79 0.43 -10.61
N VAL A 35 7.65 0.80 -10.02
CA VAL A 35 6.90 -0.07 -9.09
C VAL A 35 6.34 -1.27 -9.84
N ILE A 36 5.71 -1.03 -10.99
CA ILE A 36 5.15 -2.10 -11.85
C ILE A 36 6.25 -3.08 -12.29
N GLU A 37 7.38 -2.55 -12.77
CA GLU A 37 8.52 -3.36 -13.21
C GLU A 37 9.10 -4.20 -12.07
N SER A 38 9.26 -3.62 -10.88
CA SER A 38 9.72 -4.33 -9.68
C SER A 38 8.77 -5.47 -9.30
N MET A 39 7.47 -5.19 -9.23
CA MET A 39 6.45 -6.20 -8.92
C MET A 39 6.48 -7.36 -9.92
N ILE A 40 6.45 -7.06 -11.22
CA ILE A 40 6.51 -8.09 -12.27
C ILE A 40 7.79 -8.92 -12.15
N ASN A 41 8.92 -8.29 -11.85
CA ASN A 41 10.18 -9.00 -11.68
C ASN A 41 10.14 -9.97 -10.50
N HIS A 42 9.56 -9.61 -9.36
CA HIS A 42 9.48 -10.50 -8.21
C HIS A 42 8.40 -11.59 -8.34
N LEU A 43 7.36 -11.35 -9.15
CA LEU A 43 6.33 -12.34 -9.46
C LEU A 43 6.79 -13.44 -10.44
N LYS A 44 7.88 -13.22 -11.19
CA LYS A 44 8.43 -14.24 -12.10
C LYS A 44 9.00 -15.43 -11.33
N CYS A 45 8.72 -16.64 -11.81
CA CYS A 45 9.26 -17.89 -11.24
C CYS A 45 10.80 -17.95 -11.22
N SER A 46 11.49 -17.16 -12.05
CA SER A 46 12.96 -17.10 -12.08
C SER A 46 13.57 -16.44 -10.84
N ASN A 47 12.79 -15.69 -10.06
CA ASN A 47 13.32 -14.79 -9.04
C ASN A 47 12.97 -15.25 -7.63
N SER A 48 11.76 -14.95 -7.16
CA SER A 48 11.45 -14.94 -5.71
C SER A 48 10.07 -15.43 -5.34
N PHE A 49 9.49 -16.33 -6.14
CA PHE A 49 8.12 -16.85 -5.96
C PHE A 49 7.95 -17.80 -4.75
N GLY A 50 9.04 -18.17 -4.07
CA GLY A 50 9.03 -19.15 -3.00
C GLY A 50 8.30 -18.67 -1.73
N ASN A 51 7.84 -19.62 -0.92
CA ASN A 51 7.30 -19.31 0.40
C ASN A 51 8.42 -18.78 1.32
N PRO A 52 8.33 -17.54 1.87
CA PRO A 52 9.35 -16.96 2.74
C PRO A 52 9.55 -17.70 4.07
N SER A 53 8.62 -18.59 4.46
CA SER A 53 8.78 -19.47 5.62
C SER A 53 9.60 -20.73 5.34
N SER A 54 9.91 -21.02 4.08
CA SER A 54 10.72 -22.18 3.70
C SER A 54 12.21 -21.93 3.90
N SER A 55 12.94 -22.97 4.33
CA SER A 55 14.40 -22.91 4.54
C SER A 55 15.24 -23.12 3.28
N HIS A 56 14.64 -23.50 2.15
CA HIS A 56 15.36 -23.66 0.89
C HIS A 56 15.70 -22.29 0.26
N LEU A 57 16.70 -22.28 -0.64
CA LEU A 57 17.23 -21.05 -1.24
C LEU A 57 16.15 -20.10 -1.79
N ILE A 58 15.14 -20.62 -2.48
CA ILE A 58 14.07 -19.80 -3.06
C ILE A 58 13.23 -19.12 -1.96
N GLY A 59 12.98 -19.78 -0.83
CA GLY A 59 12.25 -19.19 0.31
C GLY A 59 13.08 -18.15 1.04
N ILE A 60 14.38 -18.41 1.21
CA ILE A 60 15.33 -17.43 1.77
C ILE A 60 15.33 -16.16 0.93
N LYS A 61 15.44 -16.27 -0.41
CA LYS A 61 15.38 -15.10 -1.31
C LYS A 61 14.08 -14.30 -1.19
N ALA A 62 12.93 -14.98 -1.03
CA ALA A 62 11.65 -14.31 -0.83
C ALA A 62 11.60 -13.56 0.51
N ARG A 63 12.13 -14.16 1.59
CA ARG A 63 12.23 -13.53 2.90
C ARG A 63 13.16 -12.31 2.88
N ASP A 64 14.32 -12.42 2.22
CA ASP A 64 15.29 -11.33 2.13
C ASP A 64 14.66 -10.09 1.45
N LEU A 65 13.82 -10.28 0.44
CA LEU A 65 13.07 -9.19 -0.20
C LEU A 65 12.06 -8.52 0.71
N ILE A 66 11.34 -9.31 1.52
CA ILE A 66 10.42 -8.76 2.51
C ILE A 66 11.21 -7.96 3.57
N ASP A 67 12.38 -8.44 3.97
CA ASP A 67 13.25 -7.75 4.93
C ASP A 67 13.86 -6.46 4.35
N GLU A 68 14.19 -6.45 3.06
CA GLU A 68 14.61 -5.25 2.33
C GLU A 68 13.47 -4.22 2.26
N ALA A 69 12.27 -4.64 1.83
CA ALA A 69 11.10 -3.77 1.80
C ALA A 69 10.79 -3.18 3.18
N ARG A 70 10.94 -3.99 4.24
CA ARG A 70 10.74 -3.54 5.63
C ARG A 70 11.74 -2.46 6.03
N GLU A 71 13.00 -2.60 5.61
CA GLU A 71 14.03 -1.60 5.86
C GLU A 71 13.77 -0.29 5.10
N GLN A 72 13.28 -0.37 3.86
CA GLN A 72 12.90 0.80 3.07
C GLN A 72 11.76 1.58 3.75
N VAL A 73 10.71 0.89 4.22
CA VAL A 73 9.62 1.51 4.97
C VAL A 73 10.10 2.08 6.30
N ARG A 74 10.93 1.36 7.05
CA ARG A 74 11.51 1.87 8.30
C ARG A 74 12.24 3.20 8.08
N ASN A 75 13.04 3.28 7.01
CA ASN A 75 13.77 4.49 6.65
C ASN A 75 12.85 5.64 6.24
N SER A 76 11.79 5.37 5.47
CA SER A 76 10.89 6.42 4.96
C SER A 76 10.11 7.13 6.08
N ILE A 77 9.81 6.42 7.17
CA ILE A 77 9.10 6.98 8.34
C ILE A 77 10.02 7.25 9.54
N ASN A 78 11.34 7.07 9.39
CA ASN A 78 12.34 7.25 10.43
C ASN A 78 12.05 6.44 11.73
N ALA A 79 11.58 5.19 11.58
CA ALA A 79 11.39 4.29 12.71
C ALA A 79 12.75 3.79 13.25
N SER A 80 12.83 3.51 14.55
CA SER A 80 14.09 3.15 15.21
C SER A 80 14.56 1.76 14.81
N TYR A 81 13.63 0.80 14.69
CA TYR A 81 13.94 -0.59 14.44
C TYR A 81 13.06 -1.21 13.35
N LYS A 82 13.60 -2.19 12.60
CA LYS A 82 12.85 -2.86 11.53
C LYS A 82 11.63 -3.61 12.05
N ASN A 83 11.75 -4.21 13.23
CA ASN A 83 10.67 -5.00 13.86
C ASN A 83 9.50 -4.16 14.37
N GLU A 84 9.58 -2.82 14.28
CA GLU A 84 8.43 -1.93 14.49
C GLU A 84 7.51 -1.87 13.27
N ILE A 85 7.96 -2.37 12.10
CA ILE A 85 7.20 -2.35 10.86
C ILE A 85 6.47 -3.68 10.64
N ILE A 86 5.15 -3.61 10.67
CA ILE A 86 4.24 -4.74 10.40
C ILE A 86 3.56 -4.48 9.06
N PHE A 87 3.72 -5.40 8.10
CA PHE A 87 2.97 -5.36 6.85
C PHE A 87 1.55 -5.90 7.07
N THR A 88 0.57 -5.14 6.58
CA THR A 88 -0.86 -5.49 6.56
C THR A 88 -1.37 -5.40 5.12
N SER A 89 -2.62 -5.79 4.88
CA SER A 89 -3.26 -5.65 3.56
C SER A 89 -3.56 -4.20 3.16
N GLY A 90 -3.51 -3.24 4.10
CA GLY A 90 -3.76 -1.82 3.81
C GLY A 90 -4.17 -1.01 5.04
N GLY A 91 -4.51 0.27 4.83
CA GLY A 91 -4.82 1.23 5.90
C GLY A 91 -5.99 0.80 6.80
N THR A 92 -7.04 0.19 6.23
CA THR A 92 -8.19 -0.30 7.02
C THR A 92 -7.79 -1.39 8.02
N GLU A 93 -6.96 -2.36 7.61
CA GLU A 93 -6.46 -3.39 8.51
C GLU A 93 -5.50 -2.82 9.56
N SER A 94 -4.58 -1.94 9.15
CA SER A 94 -3.64 -1.29 10.08
C SER A 94 -4.34 -0.51 11.19
N ASN A 95 -5.36 0.29 10.83
CA ASN A 95 -6.15 1.06 11.79
C ASN A 95 -6.86 0.13 12.79
N ASN A 96 -7.53 -0.92 12.29
CA ASN A 96 -8.20 -1.89 13.13
C ASN A 96 -7.22 -2.65 14.03
N LEU A 97 -6.06 -3.05 13.51
CA LEU A 97 -5.03 -3.74 14.27
C LEU A 97 -4.52 -2.89 15.44
N ALA A 98 -4.24 -1.60 15.21
CA ALA A 98 -3.75 -0.70 16.25
C ALA A 98 -4.77 -0.56 17.39
N ILE A 99 -6.05 -0.35 17.04
CA ILE A 99 -7.10 -0.10 18.03
C ILE A 99 -7.54 -1.38 18.73
N GLN A 100 -7.96 -2.39 17.96
CA GLN A 100 -8.42 -3.67 18.51
C GLN A 100 -7.29 -4.39 19.24
N GLY A 101 -6.04 -4.21 18.81
CA GLY A 101 -4.87 -4.72 19.52
C GLY A 101 -4.75 -4.15 20.93
N ILE A 102 -4.87 -2.82 21.07
CA ILE A 102 -4.84 -2.15 22.38
C ILE A 102 -6.03 -2.57 23.24
N LEU A 103 -7.25 -2.58 22.69
CA LEU A 103 -8.46 -2.95 23.42
C LEU A 103 -8.41 -4.39 23.92
N LYS A 104 -7.98 -5.34 23.09
CA LYS A 104 -7.88 -6.76 23.46
C LYS A 104 -6.75 -7.03 24.46
N PHE A 105 -5.63 -6.32 24.36
CA PHE A 105 -4.52 -6.47 25.31
C PHE A 105 -4.85 -5.86 26.68
N ASN A 106 -5.65 -4.78 26.71
CA ASN A 106 -5.97 -4.00 27.89
C ASN A 106 -7.47 -3.97 28.21
N LEU A 107 -8.19 -5.09 28.01
CA LEU A 107 -9.66 -5.19 28.11
C LEU A 107 -10.27 -4.53 29.37
N ASN A 108 -9.54 -4.53 30.48
CA ASN A 108 -10.02 -3.98 31.76
C ASN A 108 -9.42 -2.61 32.12
N LYS A 109 -8.57 -2.02 31.27
CA LYS A 109 -7.84 -0.77 31.54
C LYS A 109 -8.19 0.37 30.58
N VAL A 110 -8.59 0.08 29.35
CA VAL A 110 -9.03 1.13 28.42
C VAL A 110 -10.48 1.47 28.71
N GLN A 111 -10.70 2.64 29.31
CA GLN A 111 -12.04 3.11 29.71
C GLN A 111 -12.59 4.18 28.78
N HIS A 112 -11.74 4.83 27.99
CA HIS A 112 -12.10 5.97 27.16
C HIS A 112 -11.18 6.07 25.95
N ILE A 113 -11.76 6.28 24.77
CA ILE A 113 -11.06 6.52 23.51
C ILE A 113 -11.40 7.93 23.06
N ILE A 114 -10.40 8.70 22.66
CA ILE A 114 -10.57 10.05 22.12
C ILE A 114 -10.19 10.00 20.63
N THR A 115 -11.07 10.53 19.78
CA THR A 115 -10.87 10.63 18.33
C THR A 115 -11.43 11.96 17.81
N SER A 116 -11.27 12.25 16.53
CA SER A 116 -11.84 13.43 15.86
C SER A 116 -13.10 13.09 15.04
N PRO A 117 -13.96 14.08 14.71
CA PRO A 117 -15.12 13.86 13.86
C PRO A 117 -14.80 13.83 12.35
N PHE A 118 -13.52 13.86 11.97
CA PHE A 118 -13.07 13.95 10.57
C PHE A 118 -12.22 12.75 10.15
N GLU A 119 -12.30 11.65 10.90
CA GLU A 119 -11.52 10.46 10.62
C GLU A 119 -12.00 9.70 9.39
N HIS A 120 -11.14 8.84 8.86
CA HIS A 120 -11.55 7.88 7.84
C HIS A 120 -12.56 6.87 8.42
N PRO A 121 -13.52 6.32 7.64
CA PRO A 121 -14.50 5.34 8.11
C PRO A 121 -13.92 4.08 8.79
N SER A 122 -12.64 3.76 8.54
CA SER A 122 -11.92 2.67 9.20
C SER A 122 -11.53 2.96 10.66
N ILE A 123 -11.79 4.17 11.15
CA ILE A 123 -11.63 4.61 12.55
C ILE A 123 -13.00 4.89 13.20
N GLU A 124 -14.02 5.32 12.44
CA GLU A 124 -15.30 5.75 13.03
C GLU A 124 -16.09 4.62 13.69
N ASN A 125 -15.95 3.38 13.20
CA ASN A 125 -16.76 2.22 13.62
C ASN A 125 -15.97 1.20 14.47
N ILE A 126 -15.21 1.69 15.44
CA ILE A 126 -14.41 0.86 16.38
C ILE A 126 -15.31 0.18 17.41
#